data_AF-A0A3A9DRX6-F1
#
_entry.id   AF-A0A3A9DRX6-F1
#
_cell.length_a   1.000
_cell.length_b   1.000
_cell.length_c   1.000
_cell.angle_alpha   90.00
_cell.angle_beta   90.00
_cell.angle_gamma   90.00
#
_symmetry.space_group_name_H-M   'P 1'
#
loop_
_entity.id
_entity.type
_entity.pdbx_description
1 polymer ?
#
loop_
_entity_poly.entity_id
_entity_poly.type
_entity_poly.pdbx_seq_one_letter_code
_entity_poly.pdbx_strand_id
1 'polypeptide(L)' 'MNTPTLETESLILRRFTERDMEALFLILKDEEANKFLPCYTLKNLEETIKFYE' A
#
# COMPACT_ATOMS: atom_id res chain seq x y z
N MET A 1 0.73 -11.31 -12.88
CA MET A 1 1.84 -11.33 -11.90
C MET A 1 1.47 -12.26 -10.76
N ASN A 2 2.39 -13.17 -10.39
CA ASN A 2 2.14 -14.31 -9.49
C ASN A 2 2.60 -14.01 -8.06
N THR A 3 1.81 -13.30 -7.27
CA THR A 3 2.08 -13.15 -5.83
C THR A 3 1.14 -14.07 -5.06
N PRO A 4 1.53 -15.32 -4.76
CA PRO A 4 0.75 -16.18 -3.87
C PRO A 4 0.70 -15.56 -2.47
N THR A 5 -0.38 -15.85 -1.73
CA THR A 5 -0.45 -15.50 -0.31
C THR A 5 0.60 -16.28 0.46
N LEU A 6 1.37 -15.59 1.32
CA LEU A 6 2.33 -16.19 2.25
C LEU A 6 1.88 -15.90 3.68
N GLU A 7 2.02 -16.89 4.55
CA GLU A 7 1.62 -16.80 5.95
C GLU A 7 2.81 -17.19 6.85
N THR A 8 3.01 -16.43 7.93
CA THR A 8 3.94 -16.75 9.01
C THR A 8 3.17 -16.79 10.33
N GLU A 9 3.85 -17.02 11.45
CA GLU A 9 3.21 -17.04 12.78
C GLU A 9 2.49 -15.73 13.13
N SER A 10 2.95 -14.59 12.58
CA SER A 10 2.45 -13.26 12.97
C SER A 10 1.97 -12.38 11.81
N LEU A 11 2.22 -12.77 10.56
CA LEU A 11 1.96 -11.92 9.39
C LEU A 11 1.39 -12.71 8.21
N ILE A 12 0.57 -12.02 7.41
CA ILE A 12 0.08 -12.49 6.12
C ILE A 12 0.54 -11.50 5.04
N LEU A 13 1.27 -12.00 4.05
CA LEU A 13 1.60 -11.26 2.84
C LEU A 13 0.64 -11.70 1.73
N ARG A 14 -0.24 -10.80 1.32
CA ARG A 14 -1.18 -11.02 0.21
C ARG A 14 -1.24 -9.79 -0.67
N ARG A 15 -1.80 -9.96 -1.87
CA ARG A 15 -2.13 -8.84 -2.73
C ARG A 15 -3.13 -7.90 -2.03
N PHE A 16 -2.94 -6.58 -2.18
CA PHE A 16 -3.97 -5.61 -1.79
C PHE A 16 -5.20 -5.75 -2.70
N THR A 17 -6.36 -5.53 -2.09
CA THR A 17 -7.67 -5.51 -2.73
C THR A 17 -8.26 -4.10 -2.58
N GLU A 18 -9.37 -3.80 -3.25
CA GLU A 18 -10.06 -2.50 -3.12
C GLU A 18 -10.34 -2.10 -1.66
N ARG A 19 -10.58 -3.08 -0.79
CA ARG A 19 -10.83 -2.88 0.64
C ARG A 19 -9.61 -2.37 1.41
N ASP A 20 -8.41 -2.54 0.86
CA ASP A 20 -7.16 -2.15 1.50
C ASP A 20 -6.69 -0.76 1.05
N MET A 21 -7.38 -0.11 0.10
CA MET A 21 -6.94 1.16 -0.49
C MET A 21 -6.84 2.27 0.56
N GLU A 22 -7.75 2.30 1.54
CA GLU A 22 -7.67 3.26 2.64
C GLU A 22 -6.43 3.01 3.51
N ALA A 23 -6.16 1.75 3.88
CA ALA A 23 -4.96 1.41 4.65
C ALA A 23 -3.68 1.71 3.87
N LEU A 24 -3.65 1.41 2.56
CA LEU A 24 -2.55 1.73 1.67
C LEU A 24 -2.32 3.25 1.58
N PHE A 25 -3.39 4.05 1.49
CA PHE A 25 -3.31 5.51 1.53
C PHE A 25 -2.70 6.00 2.84
N LEU A 26 -3.11 5.44 3.98
CA LEU A 26 -2.55 5.81 5.29
C LEU A 26 -1.05 5.53 5.38
N ILE A 27 -0.57 4.44 4.77
CA ILE A 27 0.86 4.13 4.70
C ILE A 27 1.57 5.13 3.79
N LEU A 28 1.03 5.39 2.60
CA LEU A 28 1.69 6.21 1.56
C LEU A 28 1.60 7.73 1.80
N LYS A 29 0.68 8.19 2.66
CA LYS A 29 0.58 9.60 3.05
C LYS A 29 1.57 10.01 4.16
N ASP A 30 2.18 9.04 4.83
CA ASP A 30 3.09 9.30 5.95
C ASP A 30 4.46 9.76 5.42
N GLU A 31 4.76 11.05 5.56
CA GLU A 31 6.00 11.63 5.03
C GLU A 31 7.25 11.11 5.73
N GLU A 32 7.16 10.75 7.01
CA GLU A 32 8.31 10.24 7.78
C GLU A 32 8.63 8.80 7.36
N ALA A 33 7.60 7.95 7.31
CA ALA A 33 7.74 6.55 6.88
C ALA A 33 8.22 6.44 5.42
N ASN A 34 7.79 7.37 4.56
CA ASN A 34 8.12 7.36 3.13
C ASN A 34 9.31 8.26 2.75
N LYS A 35 10.02 8.87 3.71
CA LYS A 35 11.13 9.82 3.47
C LYS A 35 12.19 9.32 2.48
N PHE A 36 12.41 8.01 2.43
CA PHE A 36 13.43 7.38 1.58
C PHE A 36 12.86 6.66 0.36
N LEU A 37 11.53 6.63 0.21
CA LEU A 37 10.92 6.08 -0.99
C LEU A 37 10.95 7.11 -2.12
N PRO A 38 11.15 6.68 -3.38
CA PRO A 38 11.15 7.57 -4.53
C PRO A 38 9.74 8.13 -4.90
N CYS A 39 8.69 7.74 -4.18
CA CYS A 39 7.32 8.13 -4.46
C CYS A 39 6.94 9.42 -3.75
N TYR A 40 6.11 10.25 -4.41
CA TYR A 40 5.50 11.43 -3.78
C TYR A 40 4.40 10.99 -2.80
N THR A 41 4.27 11.71 -1.69
CA THR A 41 3.18 11.55 -0.72
C THR A 41 1.84 11.71 -1.43
N LEU A 42 1.01 10.66 -1.38
CA LEU A 42 -0.31 10.68 -2.02
C LEU A 42 -1.24 11.61 -1.25
N LYS A 43 -2.10 12.34 -1.97
CA LYS A 43 -2.95 13.40 -1.38
C LYS A 43 -4.38 12.94 -1.11
N ASN A 44 -4.83 11.89 -1.79
CA ASN A 44 -6.19 11.38 -1.66
C ASN A 44 -6.29 9.89 -2.06
N LEU A 45 -7.46 9.31 -1.80
CA LEU A 45 -7.75 7.91 -2.07
C LEU A 45 -7.78 7.58 -3.57
N GLU A 46 -8.21 8.53 -4.42
CA GLU A 46 -8.27 8.33 -5.87
C GLU A 46 -6.86 8.16 -6.47
N GLU A 47 -5.90 8.97 -6.03
CA GLU A 47 -4.48 8.80 -6.39
C GLU A 47 -3.93 7.44 -5.93
N THR A 48 -4.37 6.95 -4.78
CA THR A 48 -3.95 5.66 -4.23
C THR A 48 -4.45 4.49 -5.07
N ILE A 49 -5.70 4.55 -5.51
CA ILE A 49 -6.29 3.54 -6.41
C ILE A 49 -5.51 3.53 -7.74
N LYS A 50 -5.31 4.70 -8.35
CA LYS A 50 -4.56 4.83 -9.61
C LYS A 50 -3.09 4.40 -9.50
N PHE A 51 -2.47 4.58 -8.34
CA PHE A 51 -1.10 4.14 -8.10
C PHE A 51 -0.97 2.62 -8.03
N TYR A 52 -2.02 1.93 -7.57
CA TYR A 52 -2.00 0.49 -7.34
C TYR A 52 -2.49 -0.34 -8.55
N GLU A 53 -3.31 0.25 -9.43
CA GLU A 53 -3.73 -0.34 -10.71
C GLU A 53 -2.56 -0.56 -11.70
#